data_AF-A0A9W7G4B3-F1
#
_entry.id   AF-A0A9W7G4B3-F1
#
_cell.length_a   1.000
_cell.length_b   1.000
_cell.length_c   1.000
_cell.angle_alpha   90.00
_cell.angle_beta   90.00
_cell.angle_gamma   90.00
#
_symmetry.space_group_name_H-M   'P 1'
#
loop_
_entity.id
_entity.type
_entity.pdbx_description
1 polymer ?
#
loop_
_entity_poly.entity_id
_entity_poly.type
_entity_poly.pdbx_seq_one_letter_code
_entity_poly.pdbx_strand_id
1 'polypeptide(L)'
;MSNPTPRVLSLLSASTEIVSRLGCSHFLVGRSHGCDDPPLITSLPSTTAPKVDPNLPSSDIDDAVRAQSTTGGPIYKINSPLVRSLSPTVIITQRQCRVCAVTPEDVDSEMLVNPSVKMVTIMPVTLSDVLSDIQTIASALGVPERGQRLVSSLRHRLDHVSSVVRSLTSPPPPPLKVMHVEWLSPLMGSGYWITELVEIAGCDMINGEIGGHSPVLKGVYEMSEADIIILAPCGFGVERTRREMCDLKLADDDGWKQLKAVKNGMVFVADGNLFFNRSSCTVVETAEMVAEMAHPELAALWGHHGRHWVRMGELDKFCLREGAEPVHKEIQLADENEKDEGEDNKSNEATLTPNPPPTPSSFENAIEFVKHQVALLRARRFVEAFEMNSDKNKARLGSAQKFEAIVYSNPSFKKLADPANPECEYESKEGEGECCTVEVQSEDILFAFDVSCVGGGAKFFTDGVRILC
;
A
#
# COMPACT_ATOMS: atom_id res chain seq x y z
N MET A 1 -15.88 -30.38 11.09
CA MET A 1 -14.64 -30.31 10.30
C MET A 1 -14.29 -28.85 10.18
N SER A 2 -13.13 -28.41 10.68
CA SER A 2 -12.67 -27.03 10.50
C SER A 2 -12.45 -26.79 9.01
N ASN A 3 -13.01 -25.71 8.45
CA ASN A 3 -12.70 -25.31 7.08
C ASN A 3 -11.18 -25.12 6.94
N PRO A 4 -10.55 -25.59 5.84
CA PRO A 4 -9.14 -25.37 5.62
C PRO A 4 -8.83 -23.87 5.55
N THR A 5 -7.68 -23.48 6.13
CA THR A 5 -7.21 -22.10 6.14
C THR A 5 -7.06 -21.57 4.70
N PRO A 6 -7.63 -20.40 4.34
CA PRO A 6 -7.50 -19.85 3.00
C PRO A 6 -6.05 -19.62 2.58
N ARG A 7 -5.75 -19.94 1.32
CA ARG A 7 -4.51 -19.57 0.61
C ARG A 7 -4.87 -18.57 -0.48
N VAL A 8 -4.53 -17.30 -0.27
CA VAL A 8 -5.03 -16.18 -1.06
C VAL A 8 -3.98 -15.72 -2.04
N LEU A 9 -4.34 -15.71 -3.32
CA LEU A 9 -3.62 -14.98 -4.35
C LEU A 9 -4.39 -13.69 -4.64
N SER A 10 -3.76 -12.53 -4.42
CA SER A 10 -4.35 -11.22 -4.68
C SER A 10 -3.76 -10.61 -5.96
N LEU A 11 -4.58 -10.35 -6.97
CA LEU A 11 -4.13 -9.85 -8.27
C LEU A 11 -4.31 -8.33 -8.46
N LEU A 12 -4.61 -7.60 -7.38
CA LEU A 12 -4.88 -6.16 -7.37
C LEU A 12 -4.49 -5.57 -6.01
N SER A 13 -3.84 -4.40 -6.03
CA SER A 13 -3.36 -3.68 -4.82
C SER A 13 -4.47 -3.45 -3.80
N ALA A 14 -5.63 -2.96 -4.21
CA ALA A 14 -6.77 -2.75 -3.32
C ALA A 14 -7.18 -4.02 -2.55
N SER A 15 -7.20 -5.17 -3.22
CA SER A 15 -7.52 -6.43 -2.54
C SER A 15 -6.43 -6.90 -1.57
N THR A 16 -5.15 -6.66 -1.89
CA THR A 16 -4.04 -6.95 -0.96
C THR A 16 -4.15 -6.09 0.30
N GLU A 17 -4.44 -4.80 0.14
CA GLU A 17 -4.64 -3.86 1.25
C GLU A 17 -5.84 -4.28 2.11
N ILE A 18 -6.96 -4.65 1.51
CA ILE A 18 -8.15 -5.12 2.24
C ILE A 18 -7.82 -6.40 3.02
N VAL A 19 -7.19 -7.40 2.39
CA VAL A 19 -6.76 -8.64 3.07
C VAL A 19 -5.86 -8.32 4.27
N SER A 20 -4.95 -7.37 4.11
CA SER A 20 -4.06 -6.94 5.17
C SER A 20 -4.81 -6.25 6.32
N ARG A 21 -5.70 -5.30 6.01
CA ARG A 21 -6.51 -4.57 6.99
C ARG A 21 -7.53 -5.44 7.73
N LEU A 22 -7.91 -6.58 7.16
CA LEU A 22 -8.69 -7.62 7.84
C LEU A 22 -7.86 -8.47 8.83
N GLY A 23 -6.54 -8.23 8.92
CA GLY A 23 -5.62 -9.02 9.72
C GLY A 23 -5.37 -10.41 9.12
N CYS A 24 -5.47 -10.54 7.79
CA CYS A 24 -5.39 -11.78 7.05
C CYS A 24 -4.17 -11.85 6.12
N SER A 25 -3.14 -11.01 6.31
CA SER A 25 -1.92 -11.02 5.47
C SER A 25 -1.22 -12.38 5.45
N HIS A 26 -1.35 -13.17 6.52
CA HIS A 26 -0.81 -14.53 6.62
C HIS A 26 -1.51 -15.54 5.71
N PHE A 27 -2.67 -15.21 5.13
CA PHE A 27 -3.31 -16.01 4.09
C PHE A 27 -2.71 -15.76 2.70
N LEU A 28 -2.01 -14.63 2.49
CA LEU A 28 -1.45 -14.28 1.20
C LEU A 28 -0.29 -15.21 0.85
N VAL A 29 -0.40 -15.90 -0.30
CA VAL A 29 0.66 -16.78 -0.83
C VAL A 29 1.35 -16.17 -2.06
N GLY A 30 0.75 -15.16 -2.67
CA GLY A 30 1.28 -14.41 -3.80
C GLY A 30 0.48 -13.15 -4.08
N ARG A 31 1.03 -12.27 -4.92
CA ARG A 31 0.47 -10.95 -5.25
C ARG A 31 0.65 -10.60 -6.73
N SER A 32 -0.03 -9.57 -7.23
CA SER A 32 0.36 -8.94 -8.50
C SER A 32 1.59 -8.04 -8.33
N HIS A 33 2.26 -7.72 -9.45
CA HIS A 33 3.40 -6.80 -9.47
C HIS A 33 3.10 -5.42 -8.87
N GLY A 34 1.85 -4.93 -9.02
CA GLY A 34 1.43 -3.63 -8.54
C GLY A 34 1.08 -3.56 -7.06
N CYS A 35 0.96 -4.71 -6.38
CA CYS A 35 0.67 -4.73 -4.94
C CYS A 35 1.94 -4.36 -4.18
N ASP A 36 1.95 -3.23 -3.49
CA ASP A 36 3.11 -2.71 -2.75
C ASP A 36 2.79 -2.26 -1.30
N ASP A 37 1.51 -2.27 -0.90
CA ASP A 37 1.06 -1.85 0.43
C ASP A 37 0.30 -2.97 1.18
N PRO A 38 0.60 -3.21 2.48
CA PRO A 38 1.70 -2.62 3.24
C PRO A 38 3.06 -3.17 2.79
N PRO A 39 4.18 -2.44 2.97
CA PRO A 39 5.49 -2.81 2.40
C PRO A 39 5.95 -4.26 2.61
N LEU A 40 5.54 -4.92 3.71
CA LEU A 40 5.87 -6.32 4.00
C LEU A 40 5.39 -7.30 2.92
N ILE A 41 4.28 -7.00 2.23
CA ILE A 41 3.72 -7.86 1.19
C ILE A 41 4.64 -7.96 -0.04
N THR A 42 5.60 -7.04 -0.20
CA THR A 42 6.57 -7.09 -1.29
C THR A 42 7.50 -8.31 -1.22
N SER A 43 7.63 -8.95 -0.04
CA SER A 43 8.35 -10.21 0.15
C SER A 43 7.65 -11.44 -0.44
N LEU A 44 6.35 -11.33 -0.73
CA LEU A 44 5.59 -12.40 -1.38
C LEU A 44 5.89 -12.43 -2.89
N PRO A 45 5.82 -13.62 -3.51
CA PRO A 45 6.08 -13.77 -4.94
C PRO A 45 5.08 -12.94 -5.76
N SER A 46 5.62 -12.17 -6.72
CA SER A 46 4.82 -11.52 -7.75
C SER A 46 4.45 -12.55 -8.81
N THR A 47 3.16 -12.78 -9.02
CA THR A 47 2.66 -13.77 -9.99
C THR A 47 2.23 -13.14 -11.31
N THR A 48 2.40 -11.83 -11.46
CA THR A 48 2.07 -11.12 -12.70
C THR A 48 3.20 -10.19 -13.09
N ALA A 49 3.29 -9.89 -14.38
CA ALA A 49 4.22 -8.94 -14.96
C ALA A 49 3.46 -8.04 -15.95
N PRO A 50 3.71 -6.72 -15.96
CA PRO A 50 3.15 -5.84 -16.96
C PRO A 50 3.87 -6.04 -18.30
N LYS A 51 3.12 -5.91 -19.39
CA LYS A 51 3.68 -5.87 -20.74
C LYS A 51 4.14 -4.47 -21.15
N VAL A 52 3.58 -3.45 -20.51
CA VAL A 52 3.95 -2.04 -20.71
C VAL A 52 4.86 -1.63 -19.56
N ASP A 53 5.99 -1.00 -19.87
CA ASP A 53 6.90 -0.47 -18.85
C ASP A 53 6.24 0.72 -18.13
N PRO A 54 5.93 0.61 -16.82
CA PRO A 54 5.29 1.69 -16.07
C PRO A 54 6.24 2.86 -15.78
N ASN A 55 7.52 2.77 -16.17
CA ASN A 55 8.48 3.86 -16.05
C ASN A 55 8.52 4.78 -17.29
N LEU A 56 7.83 4.42 -18.39
CA LEU A 56 7.72 5.27 -19.58
C LEU A 56 6.95 6.57 -19.29
N PRO A 57 7.09 7.62 -20.12
CA PRO A 57 6.23 8.80 -20.07
C PRO A 57 4.75 8.42 -20.13
N SER A 58 3.88 9.20 -19.52
CA SER A 58 2.43 8.94 -19.45
C SER A 58 1.76 8.81 -20.82
N SER A 59 2.21 9.58 -21.83
CA SER A 59 1.76 9.46 -23.22
C SER A 59 2.06 8.08 -23.79
N ASP A 60 3.28 7.60 -23.55
CA ASP A 60 3.80 6.37 -24.15
C ASP A 60 3.19 5.15 -23.48
N ILE A 61 2.96 5.21 -22.16
CA ILE A 61 2.20 4.19 -21.43
C ILE A 61 0.79 4.08 -22.00
N ASP A 62 0.12 5.22 -22.17
CA ASP A 62 -1.27 5.25 -22.61
C ASP A 62 -1.43 4.80 -24.08
N ASP A 63 -0.50 5.17 -24.96
CA ASP A 63 -0.45 4.64 -26.33
C ASP A 63 -0.22 3.12 -26.35
N ALA A 64 0.69 2.60 -25.53
CA ALA A 64 0.95 1.17 -25.42
C ALA A 64 -0.25 0.40 -24.86
N VAL A 65 -0.90 0.93 -23.81
CA VAL A 65 -2.12 0.35 -23.21
C VAL A 65 -3.27 0.34 -24.22
N ARG A 66 -3.47 1.43 -24.97
CA ARG A 66 -4.48 1.48 -26.05
C ARG A 66 -4.20 0.45 -27.13
N ALA A 67 -2.96 0.37 -27.61
CA ALA A 67 -2.56 -0.61 -28.63
C ALA A 67 -2.85 -2.05 -28.17
N GLN A 68 -2.47 -2.38 -26.93
CA GLN A 68 -2.74 -3.69 -26.32
C GLN A 68 -4.25 -3.97 -26.24
N SER A 69 -5.03 -2.98 -25.81
CA SER A 69 -6.49 -3.09 -25.69
C SER A 69 -7.18 -3.28 -27.05
N THR A 70 -6.73 -2.58 -28.09
CA THR A 70 -7.25 -2.73 -29.47
C THR A 70 -6.95 -4.11 -30.04
N THR A 71 -5.78 -4.68 -29.73
CA THR A 71 -5.44 -6.06 -30.15
C THR A 71 -6.17 -7.15 -29.37
N GLY A 72 -6.94 -6.78 -28.33
CA GLY A 72 -7.77 -7.69 -27.53
C GLY A 72 -6.99 -8.57 -26.54
N GLY A 73 -5.68 -8.37 -26.40
CA GLY A 73 -4.83 -9.16 -25.49
C GLY A 73 -4.77 -8.60 -24.07
N PRO A 74 -4.38 -9.42 -23.07
CA PRO A 74 -4.22 -8.97 -21.69
C PRO A 74 -3.05 -8.00 -21.56
N ILE A 75 -3.20 -6.99 -20.70
CA ILE A 75 -2.15 -5.99 -20.38
C ILE A 75 -1.08 -6.57 -19.45
N TYR A 76 -1.41 -7.67 -18.78
CA TYR A 76 -0.56 -8.35 -17.81
C TYR A 76 -0.33 -9.81 -18.19
N LYS A 77 0.89 -10.32 -18.06
CA LYS A 77 1.19 -11.75 -18.13
C LYS A 77 1.01 -12.34 -16.73
N ILE A 78 0.28 -13.45 -16.63
CA ILE A 78 0.18 -14.23 -15.40
C ILE A 78 1.25 -15.33 -15.46
N ASN A 79 2.06 -15.48 -14.41
CA ASN A 79 2.99 -16.60 -14.28
C ASN A 79 2.21 -17.83 -13.77
N SER A 80 1.52 -18.49 -14.69
CA SER A 80 0.66 -19.64 -14.39
C SER A 80 1.39 -20.81 -13.71
N PRO A 81 2.62 -21.20 -14.08
CA PRO A 81 3.39 -22.20 -13.34
C PRO A 81 3.61 -21.81 -11.86
N LEU A 82 3.99 -20.55 -11.61
CA LEU A 82 4.15 -20.05 -10.25
C LEU A 82 2.82 -20.06 -9.50
N VAL A 83 1.73 -19.58 -10.10
CA VAL A 83 0.40 -19.61 -9.46
C VAL A 83 0.01 -21.04 -9.07
N ARG A 84 0.19 -22.02 -9.96
CA ARG A 84 -0.09 -23.44 -9.67
C ARG A 84 0.78 -23.96 -8.52
N SER A 85 2.08 -23.63 -8.50
CA SER A 85 2.99 -24.01 -7.41
C SER A 85 2.58 -23.44 -6.05
N LEU A 86 1.98 -22.24 -6.03
CA LEU A 86 1.47 -21.60 -4.82
C LEU A 86 0.16 -22.21 -4.34
N SER A 87 -0.52 -23.03 -5.14
CA SER A 87 -1.76 -23.74 -4.75
C SER A 87 -2.76 -22.84 -4.01
N PRO A 88 -3.19 -21.69 -4.60
CA PRO A 88 -4.17 -20.82 -3.96
C PRO A 88 -5.53 -21.51 -3.89
N THR A 89 -6.27 -21.26 -2.82
CA THR A 89 -7.68 -21.68 -2.68
C THR A 89 -8.64 -20.51 -2.92
N VAL A 90 -8.13 -19.28 -2.91
CA VAL A 90 -8.88 -18.05 -3.23
C VAL A 90 -8.02 -17.20 -4.16
N ILE A 91 -8.58 -16.76 -5.28
CA ILE A 91 -7.97 -15.78 -6.18
C ILE A 91 -8.85 -14.53 -6.16
N ILE A 92 -8.28 -13.38 -5.82
CA ILE A 92 -9.00 -12.10 -5.81
C ILE A 92 -8.57 -11.26 -7.01
N THR A 93 -9.53 -10.80 -7.80
CA THR A 93 -9.33 -10.02 -9.04
C THR A 93 -10.39 -8.91 -9.16
N GLN A 94 -10.33 -8.07 -10.20
CA GLN A 94 -11.35 -7.03 -10.44
C GLN A 94 -11.84 -6.97 -11.88
N ARG A 95 -13.06 -6.45 -12.04
CA ARG A 95 -13.65 -6.10 -13.35
C ARG A 95 -13.79 -4.59 -13.59
N GLN A 96 -13.55 -3.74 -12.59
CA GLN A 96 -13.75 -2.29 -12.69
C GLN A 96 -12.97 -1.63 -13.83
N CYS A 97 -11.65 -1.85 -13.86
CA CYS A 97 -10.77 -1.26 -14.86
C CYS A 97 -9.88 -2.35 -15.45
N ARG A 98 -10.02 -2.58 -16.77
CA ARG A 98 -9.22 -3.57 -17.51
C ARG A 98 -7.75 -3.17 -17.65
N VAL A 99 -7.43 -1.89 -17.41
CA VAL A 99 -6.06 -1.36 -17.46
C VAL A 99 -5.33 -1.58 -16.15
N CYS A 100 -6.00 -1.44 -15.00
CA CYS A 100 -5.33 -1.35 -13.70
C CYS A 100 -5.08 -2.70 -13.01
N ALA A 101 -5.69 -3.79 -13.48
CA ALA A 101 -5.44 -5.12 -12.92
C ALA A 101 -5.73 -6.23 -13.92
N VAL A 102 -5.27 -7.44 -13.57
CA VAL A 102 -5.72 -8.68 -14.21
C VAL A 102 -7.23 -8.80 -14.09
N THR A 103 -7.91 -9.21 -15.15
CA THR A 103 -9.36 -9.40 -15.19
C THR A 103 -9.76 -10.85 -14.87
N PRO A 104 -11.01 -11.15 -14.50
CA PRO A 104 -11.48 -12.52 -14.36
C PRO A 104 -11.27 -13.34 -15.63
N GLU A 105 -11.48 -12.73 -16.79
CA GLU A 105 -11.33 -13.37 -18.09
C GLU A 105 -9.87 -13.77 -18.36
N ASP A 106 -8.90 -12.97 -17.92
CA ASP A 106 -7.48 -13.33 -18.00
C ASP A 106 -7.15 -14.53 -17.10
N VAL A 107 -7.68 -14.57 -15.88
CA VAL A 107 -7.48 -15.70 -14.94
C VAL A 107 -8.11 -16.99 -15.49
N ASP A 108 -9.30 -16.90 -16.06
CA ASP A 108 -10.01 -18.03 -16.68
C ASP A 108 -9.25 -18.56 -17.90
N SER A 109 -8.67 -17.67 -18.71
CA SER A 109 -7.89 -18.05 -19.90
C SER A 109 -6.64 -18.88 -19.57
N GLU A 110 -6.07 -18.68 -18.39
CA GLU A 110 -4.91 -19.42 -17.89
C GLU A 110 -5.27 -20.75 -17.21
N MET A 111 -6.57 -21.08 -17.16
CA MET A 111 -7.11 -22.29 -16.53
C MET A 111 -6.64 -22.44 -15.06
N LEU A 112 -6.66 -21.33 -14.32
CA LEU A 112 -6.23 -21.28 -12.91
C LEU A 112 -7.38 -21.56 -11.93
N VAL A 113 -8.63 -21.41 -12.39
CA VAL A 113 -9.83 -21.68 -11.60
C VAL A 113 -10.26 -23.13 -11.78
N ASN A 114 -10.57 -23.80 -10.68
CA ASN A 114 -11.14 -25.16 -10.65
C ASN A 114 -12.06 -25.28 -9.42
N PRO A 115 -12.79 -26.40 -9.22
CA PRO A 115 -13.74 -26.53 -8.10
C PRO A 115 -13.17 -26.31 -6.69
N SER A 116 -11.85 -26.39 -6.51
CA SER A 116 -11.16 -26.13 -5.24
C SER A 116 -10.64 -24.70 -5.07
N VAL A 117 -10.73 -23.87 -6.12
CA VAL A 117 -10.25 -22.48 -6.14
C VAL A 117 -11.43 -21.54 -6.30
N LYS A 118 -11.69 -20.72 -5.28
CA LYS A 118 -12.74 -19.70 -5.32
C LYS A 118 -12.19 -18.41 -5.96
N MET A 119 -12.73 -18.02 -7.10
CA MET A 119 -12.48 -16.69 -7.67
C MET A 119 -13.41 -15.66 -7.00
N VAL A 120 -12.83 -14.58 -6.48
CA VAL A 120 -13.53 -13.43 -5.89
C VAL A 120 -13.26 -12.23 -6.79
N THR A 121 -14.32 -11.72 -7.42
CA THR A 121 -14.23 -10.56 -8.31
C THR A 121 -14.89 -9.37 -7.67
N ILE A 122 -14.15 -8.27 -7.54
CA ILE A 122 -14.67 -6.98 -7.08
C ILE A 122 -14.89 -6.03 -8.28
N MET A 123 -15.83 -5.10 -8.15
CA MET A 123 -16.14 -4.14 -9.21
C MET A 123 -16.70 -2.84 -8.62
N PRO A 124 -15.88 -2.10 -7.85
CA PRO A 124 -16.37 -0.90 -7.22
C PRO A 124 -16.47 0.24 -8.22
N VAL A 125 -17.61 0.93 -8.24
CA VAL A 125 -17.75 2.20 -8.98
C VAL A 125 -18.19 3.34 -8.07
N THR A 126 -18.84 3.04 -6.95
CA THR A 126 -19.17 4.01 -5.89
C THR A 126 -18.41 3.70 -4.60
N LEU A 127 -18.39 4.65 -3.67
CA LEU A 127 -17.85 4.47 -2.32
C LEU A 127 -18.58 3.36 -1.57
N SER A 128 -19.89 3.25 -1.78
CA SER A 128 -20.69 2.14 -1.23
C SER A 128 -20.22 0.78 -1.74
N ASP A 129 -19.83 0.69 -3.01
CA ASP A 129 -19.29 -0.56 -3.57
C ASP A 129 -17.92 -0.89 -2.96
N VAL A 130 -17.02 0.10 -2.82
CA VAL A 130 -15.72 -0.09 -2.15
C VAL A 130 -15.91 -0.68 -0.75
N LEU A 131 -16.83 -0.12 0.03
CA LEU A 131 -17.14 -0.62 1.38
C LEU A 131 -17.80 -2.02 1.35
N SER A 132 -18.60 -2.32 0.33
CA SER A 132 -19.24 -3.62 0.15
C SER A 132 -18.23 -4.69 -0.27
N ASP A 133 -17.23 -4.33 -1.08
CA ASP A 133 -16.17 -5.23 -1.53
C ASP A 133 -15.27 -5.69 -0.38
N ILE A 134 -15.08 -4.84 0.65
CA ILE A 134 -14.45 -5.27 1.91
C ILE A 134 -15.22 -6.44 2.54
N GLN A 135 -16.55 -6.39 2.53
CA GLN A 135 -17.38 -7.47 3.06
C GLN A 135 -17.40 -8.71 2.18
N THR A 136 -17.38 -8.53 0.86
CA THR A 136 -17.22 -9.63 -0.11
C THR A 136 -15.93 -10.40 0.16
N ILE A 137 -14.80 -9.68 0.30
CA ILE A 137 -13.49 -10.29 0.58
C ILE A 137 -13.50 -10.93 1.98
N ALA A 138 -13.95 -10.23 3.02
CA ALA A 138 -13.99 -10.76 4.38
C ALA A 138 -14.81 -12.06 4.49
N SER A 139 -15.95 -12.13 3.79
CA SER A 139 -16.78 -13.33 3.73
C SER A 139 -16.07 -14.48 3.00
N ALA A 140 -15.35 -14.19 1.92
CA ALA A 140 -14.57 -15.19 1.21
C ALA A 140 -13.39 -15.73 2.02
N LEU A 141 -12.85 -14.93 2.93
CA LEU A 141 -11.78 -15.31 3.86
C LEU A 141 -12.29 -15.97 5.16
N GLY A 142 -13.62 -16.06 5.34
CA GLY A 142 -14.22 -16.63 6.55
C GLY A 142 -14.10 -15.74 7.79
N VAL A 143 -14.00 -14.42 7.62
CA VAL A 143 -13.90 -13.42 8.70
C VAL A 143 -14.92 -12.27 8.58
N PRO A 144 -16.22 -12.55 8.33
CA PRO A 144 -17.22 -11.51 8.04
C PRO A 144 -17.38 -10.48 9.19
N GLU A 145 -17.19 -10.88 10.46
CA GLU A 145 -17.27 -9.95 11.58
C GLU A 145 -16.10 -8.96 11.60
N ARG A 146 -14.91 -9.36 11.13
CA ARG A 146 -13.76 -8.44 10.97
C ARG A 146 -14.05 -7.41 9.88
N GLY A 147 -14.62 -7.85 8.76
CA GLY A 147 -15.03 -6.95 7.69
C GLY A 147 -16.09 -5.94 8.15
N GLN A 148 -17.08 -6.39 8.94
CA GLN A 148 -18.10 -5.48 9.48
C GLN A 148 -17.49 -4.41 10.38
N ARG A 149 -16.56 -4.79 11.28
CA ARG A 149 -15.86 -3.84 12.14
C ARG A 149 -15.02 -2.85 11.32
N LEU A 150 -14.31 -3.34 10.31
CA LEU A 150 -13.50 -2.51 9.43
C LEU A 150 -14.38 -1.48 8.69
N VAL A 151 -15.45 -1.92 8.03
CA VAL A 151 -16.39 -1.01 7.34
C VAL A 151 -17.01 0.01 8.29
N SER A 152 -17.44 -0.41 9.48
CA SER A 152 -17.96 0.51 10.50
C SER A 152 -16.92 1.57 10.91
N SER A 153 -15.66 1.18 11.07
CA SER A 153 -14.57 2.11 11.38
C SER A 153 -14.30 3.10 10.24
N LEU A 154 -14.32 2.65 8.98
CA LEU A 154 -14.11 3.52 7.82
C LEU A 154 -15.25 4.52 7.66
N ARG A 155 -16.51 4.07 7.80
CA ARG A 155 -17.68 4.95 7.78
C ARG A 155 -17.61 6.01 8.88
N HIS A 156 -17.24 5.63 10.11
CA HIS A 156 -17.11 6.59 11.20
C HIS A 156 -16.07 7.68 10.91
N ARG A 157 -14.94 7.31 10.28
CA ARG A 157 -13.93 8.30 9.87
C ARG A 157 -14.42 9.23 8.75
N LEU A 158 -15.12 8.70 7.75
CA LEU A 158 -15.73 9.52 6.68
C LEU A 158 -16.77 10.49 7.24
N ASP A 159 -17.63 10.02 8.15
CA ASP A 159 -18.60 10.86 8.86
C ASP A 159 -17.90 11.95 9.69
N HIS A 160 -16.77 11.62 10.31
CA HIS A 160 -15.96 12.57 11.05
C HIS A 160 -15.41 13.69 10.15
N VAL A 161 -14.86 13.35 8.97
CA VAL A 161 -14.41 14.35 7.98
C VAL A 161 -15.55 15.30 7.62
N SER A 162 -16.71 14.75 7.23
CA SER A 162 -17.88 15.55 6.87
C SER A 162 -18.39 16.42 8.04
N SER A 163 -18.34 15.90 9.27
CA SER A 163 -18.73 16.66 10.47
C SER A 163 -17.77 17.81 10.76
N VAL A 164 -16.46 17.58 10.66
CA VAL A 164 -15.43 18.60 10.90
C VAL A 164 -15.57 19.72 9.87
N VAL A 165 -15.66 19.39 8.58
CA VAL A 165 -15.83 20.37 7.50
C VAL A 165 -17.07 21.23 7.69
N ARG A 166 -18.23 20.61 8.01
CA ARG A 166 -19.47 21.35 8.26
C ARG A 166 -19.40 22.27 9.48
N SER A 167 -18.51 21.99 10.43
CA SER A 167 -18.38 22.78 11.66
C SER A 167 -17.49 24.01 11.53
N LEU A 168 -16.73 24.15 10.44
CA LEU A 168 -15.79 25.26 10.24
C LEU A 168 -16.48 26.63 10.20
N THR A 169 -17.66 26.71 9.57
CA THR A 169 -18.37 27.98 9.34
C THR A 169 -19.88 27.78 9.32
N SER A 170 -20.63 28.73 9.90
CA SER A 170 -22.11 28.71 9.89
C SER A 170 -22.68 30.10 9.55
N PRO A 171 -23.41 30.26 8.42
CA PRO A 171 -23.71 29.25 7.41
C PRO A 171 -22.45 28.85 6.60
N PRO A 172 -22.43 27.65 5.98
CA PRO A 172 -21.31 27.22 5.15
C PRO A 172 -21.18 28.10 3.90
N PRO A 173 -19.95 28.39 3.43
CA PRO A 173 -19.73 29.04 2.15
C PRO A 173 -20.16 28.12 0.99
N PRO A 174 -20.29 28.66 -0.23
CA PRO A 174 -20.43 27.82 -1.42
C PRO A 174 -19.27 26.81 -1.52
N PRO A 175 -19.53 25.56 -1.96
CA PRO A 175 -18.49 24.54 -2.11
C PRO A 175 -17.45 24.98 -3.14
N LEU A 176 -16.17 24.68 -2.85
CA LEU A 176 -15.10 24.89 -3.81
C LEU A 176 -15.20 23.87 -4.93
N LYS A 177 -14.97 24.33 -6.16
CA LYS A 177 -14.93 23.49 -7.36
C LYS A 177 -13.56 22.82 -7.48
N VAL A 178 -13.53 21.49 -7.42
CA VAL A 178 -12.33 20.67 -7.51
C VAL A 178 -12.23 20.02 -8.88
N MET A 179 -11.06 20.15 -9.50
CA MET A 179 -10.62 19.39 -10.67
C MET A 179 -9.58 18.37 -10.21
N HIS A 180 -9.95 17.08 -10.22
CA HIS A 180 -9.01 16.00 -9.99
C HIS A 180 -8.51 15.45 -11.33
N VAL A 181 -7.19 15.29 -11.45
CA VAL A 181 -6.51 14.80 -12.66
C VAL A 181 -5.78 13.50 -12.33
N GLU A 182 -6.26 12.39 -12.87
CA GLU A 182 -5.69 11.05 -12.64
C GLU A 182 -4.75 10.57 -13.75
N TRP A 183 -4.59 11.34 -14.83
CA TRP A 183 -3.59 11.08 -15.87
C TRP A 183 -3.17 12.37 -16.56
N LEU A 184 -1.88 12.51 -16.89
CA LEU A 184 -1.33 13.78 -17.39
C LEU A 184 -1.25 13.87 -18.92
N SER A 185 -1.10 12.74 -19.63
CA SER A 185 -1.01 12.74 -21.08
C SER A 185 -1.62 11.46 -21.68
N PRO A 186 -2.79 11.53 -22.34
CA PRO A 186 -3.67 12.69 -22.45
C PRO A 186 -4.19 13.08 -21.05
N LEU A 187 -4.63 14.33 -20.91
CA LEU A 187 -5.23 14.77 -19.66
C LEU A 187 -6.52 13.99 -19.40
N MET A 188 -6.60 13.32 -18.24
CA MET A 188 -7.81 12.62 -17.82
C MET A 188 -8.28 13.13 -16.47
N GLY A 189 -9.59 13.36 -16.42
CA GLY A 189 -10.30 13.63 -15.19
C GLY A 189 -10.63 12.36 -14.42
N SER A 190 -11.49 12.47 -13.41
CA SER A 190 -11.85 11.33 -12.58
C SER A 190 -13.34 11.18 -12.35
N GLY A 191 -13.78 9.95 -12.18
CA GLY A 191 -15.14 9.62 -11.76
C GLY A 191 -15.16 8.63 -10.59
N TYR A 192 -16.00 7.61 -10.69
CA TYR A 192 -16.18 6.56 -9.70
C TYR A 192 -16.54 7.11 -8.30
N TRP A 193 -15.85 6.63 -7.25
CA TRP A 193 -16.04 7.06 -5.87
C TRP A 193 -15.35 8.38 -5.55
N ILE A 194 -14.44 8.86 -6.39
CA ILE A 194 -13.61 10.04 -6.09
C ILE A 194 -14.51 11.28 -5.94
N THR A 195 -15.58 11.38 -6.73
CA THR A 195 -16.60 12.43 -6.61
C THR A 195 -17.23 12.44 -5.21
N GLU A 196 -17.62 11.28 -4.67
CA GLU A 196 -18.20 11.17 -3.32
C GLU A 196 -17.19 11.59 -2.24
N LEU A 197 -15.89 11.29 -2.42
CA LEU A 197 -14.84 11.70 -1.48
C LEU A 197 -14.62 13.23 -1.49
N VAL A 198 -14.73 13.86 -2.66
CA VAL A 198 -14.68 15.33 -2.79
C VAL A 198 -15.90 15.98 -2.13
N GLU A 199 -17.09 15.40 -2.29
CA GLU A 199 -18.32 15.87 -1.63
C GLU A 199 -18.24 15.72 -0.10
N ILE A 200 -17.68 14.62 0.41
CA ILE A 200 -17.45 14.41 1.86
C ILE A 200 -16.53 15.50 2.43
N ALA A 201 -15.57 15.98 1.64
CA ALA A 201 -14.71 17.11 1.98
C ALA A 201 -15.37 18.49 1.80
N GLY A 202 -16.67 18.55 1.48
CA GLY A 202 -17.45 19.79 1.34
C GLY A 202 -17.16 20.57 0.06
N CYS A 203 -16.73 19.88 -1.00
CA CYS A 203 -16.40 20.44 -2.30
C CYS A 203 -17.25 19.81 -3.42
N ASP A 204 -17.27 20.44 -4.60
CA ASP A 204 -17.94 19.92 -5.80
C ASP A 204 -16.90 19.47 -6.84
N MET A 205 -17.04 18.27 -7.42
CA MET A 205 -16.19 17.82 -8.53
C MET A 205 -16.69 18.38 -9.87
N ILE A 206 -15.80 18.91 -10.72
CA ILE A 206 -16.21 19.52 -12.00
C ILE A 206 -16.13 18.61 -13.23
N ASN A 207 -15.39 17.50 -13.15
CA ASN A 207 -15.04 16.64 -14.29
C ASN A 207 -15.39 15.16 -14.06
N GLY A 208 -16.37 14.87 -13.20
CA GLY A 208 -16.68 13.51 -12.79
C GLY A 208 -18.11 13.34 -12.31
N GLU A 209 -18.67 12.17 -12.53
CA GLU A 209 -19.97 11.76 -11.99
C GLU A 209 -19.77 10.59 -11.01
N ILE A 210 -20.59 10.52 -9.96
CA ILE A 210 -20.60 9.39 -9.02
C ILE A 210 -20.86 8.10 -9.80
N GLY A 211 -19.94 7.13 -9.70
CA GLY A 211 -20.03 5.88 -10.46
C GLY A 211 -19.70 6.00 -11.95
N GLY A 212 -19.45 7.20 -12.46
CA GLY A 212 -19.09 7.44 -13.86
C GLY A 212 -17.63 7.08 -14.16
N HIS A 213 -17.33 6.79 -15.43
CA HIS A 213 -15.94 6.59 -15.86
C HIS A 213 -15.18 7.92 -15.91
N SER A 214 -13.85 7.83 -15.77
CA SER A 214 -12.93 8.94 -15.91
C SER A 214 -12.94 9.51 -17.34
N PRO A 215 -13.25 10.81 -17.53
CA PRO A 215 -13.29 11.41 -18.86
C PRO A 215 -11.90 11.84 -19.34
N VAL A 216 -11.66 11.74 -20.64
CA VAL A 216 -10.51 12.38 -21.29
C VAL A 216 -10.85 13.85 -21.53
N LEU A 217 -10.01 14.75 -21.01
CA LEU A 217 -10.15 16.19 -21.18
C LEU A 217 -9.55 16.61 -22.54
N LYS A 218 -10.20 17.56 -23.22
CA LYS A 218 -9.69 18.08 -24.51
C LYS A 218 -8.56 19.08 -24.35
N GLY A 219 -8.33 19.57 -23.13
CA GLY A 219 -7.23 20.46 -22.81
C GLY A 219 -7.39 21.12 -21.44
N VAL A 220 -6.38 21.87 -21.03
CA VAL A 220 -6.33 22.54 -19.72
C VAL A 220 -7.47 23.54 -19.50
N TYR A 221 -8.06 24.07 -20.57
CA TYR A 221 -9.17 25.02 -20.50
C TYR A 221 -10.44 24.43 -19.87
N GLU A 222 -10.59 23.10 -19.82
CA GLU A 222 -11.70 22.45 -19.10
C GLU A 222 -11.56 22.57 -17.57
N MET A 223 -10.39 23.00 -17.08
CA MET A 223 -10.14 23.28 -15.66
C MET A 223 -10.35 24.76 -15.30
N SER A 224 -10.83 25.60 -16.22
CA SER A 224 -10.88 27.06 -16.03
C SER A 224 -11.72 27.53 -14.83
N GLU A 225 -12.78 26.79 -14.53
CA GLU A 225 -13.71 27.06 -13.43
C GLU A 225 -13.25 26.47 -12.08
N ALA A 226 -12.16 25.69 -12.07
CA ALA A 226 -11.66 25.04 -10.86
C ALA A 226 -11.13 26.07 -9.85
N ASP A 227 -11.62 25.98 -8.62
CA ASP A 227 -11.02 26.65 -7.46
C ASP A 227 -9.74 25.93 -7.02
N ILE A 228 -9.75 24.59 -7.15
CA ILE A 228 -8.68 23.68 -6.74
C ILE A 228 -8.37 22.71 -7.88
N ILE A 229 -7.08 22.48 -8.13
CA ILE A 229 -6.61 21.41 -9.01
C ILE A 229 -5.80 20.40 -8.17
N ILE A 230 -6.15 19.13 -8.25
CA ILE A 230 -5.42 18.03 -7.60
C ILE A 230 -4.84 17.14 -8.69
N LEU A 231 -3.51 17.06 -8.74
CA LEU A 231 -2.78 16.16 -9.63
C LEU A 231 -2.40 14.90 -8.84
N ALA A 232 -3.04 13.77 -9.14
CA ALA A 232 -2.74 12.48 -8.52
C ALA A 232 -2.79 11.35 -9.57
N PRO A 233 -1.83 11.31 -10.52
CA PRO A 233 -1.87 10.36 -11.60
C PRO A 233 -1.82 8.91 -11.12
N CYS A 234 -2.64 8.05 -11.72
CA CYS A 234 -2.76 6.65 -11.34
C CYS A 234 -1.40 5.94 -11.39
N GLY A 235 -0.99 5.35 -10.27
CA GLY A 235 0.27 4.62 -10.18
C GLY A 235 1.51 5.50 -10.01
N PHE A 236 1.37 6.84 -9.93
CA PHE A 236 2.48 7.78 -9.76
C PHE A 236 2.51 8.33 -8.32
N GLY A 237 3.69 8.24 -7.68
CA GLY A 237 3.98 9.01 -6.48
C GLY A 237 4.27 10.49 -6.80
N VAL A 238 4.32 11.34 -5.79
CA VAL A 238 4.52 12.80 -5.93
C VAL A 238 5.78 13.14 -6.72
N GLU A 239 6.90 12.45 -6.46
CA GLU A 239 8.18 12.70 -7.13
C GLU A 239 8.13 12.33 -8.62
N ARG A 240 7.42 11.24 -8.96
CA ARG A 240 7.21 10.85 -10.35
C ARG A 240 6.30 11.85 -11.07
N THR A 241 5.24 12.29 -10.42
CA THR A 241 4.33 13.32 -10.96
C THR A 241 5.08 14.61 -11.25
N ARG A 242 6.00 15.05 -10.37
CA ARG A 242 6.85 16.22 -10.64
C ARG A 242 7.67 16.05 -11.91
N ARG A 243 8.37 14.92 -12.07
CA ARG A 243 9.16 14.62 -13.27
C ARG A 243 8.30 14.72 -14.52
N GLU A 244 7.14 14.07 -14.50
CA GLU A 244 6.20 14.05 -15.62
C GLU A 244 5.71 15.47 -15.98
N MET A 245 5.38 16.30 -14.99
CA MET A 245 4.99 17.70 -15.22
C MET A 245 6.11 18.52 -15.87
N CYS A 246 7.37 18.29 -15.49
CA CYS A 246 8.53 18.93 -16.11
C CYS A 246 8.70 18.49 -17.57
N ASP A 247 8.63 17.18 -17.83
CA ASP A 247 8.81 16.61 -19.17
C ASP A 247 7.72 17.08 -20.14
N LEU A 248 6.47 17.13 -19.67
CA LEU A 248 5.33 17.65 -20.42
C LEU A 248 5.30 19.19 -20.51
N LYS A 249 6.19 19.88 -19.77
CA LYS A 249 6.21 21.35 -19.65
C LYS A 249 4.85 21.94 -19.26
N LEU A 250 4.11 21.22 -18.41
CA LEU A 250 2.74 21.60 -18.05
C LEU A 250 2.70 22.98 -17.39
N ALA A 251 3.68 23.29 -16.55
CA ALA A 251 3.79 24.59 -15.89
C ALA A 251 4.16 25.74 -16.86
N ASP A 252 4.73 25.43 -18.03
CA ASP A 252 5.10 26.42 -19.04
C ASP A 252 3.94 26.76 -19.99
N ASP A 253 2.89 25.93 -20.04
CA ASP A 253 1.71 26.13 -20.88
C ASP A 253 0.98 27.44 -20.52
N ASP A 254 0.69 28.26 -21.52
CA ASP A 254 0.04 29.55 -21.30
C ASP A 254 -1.40 29.39 -20.79
N GLY A 255 -2.12 28.37 -21.26
CA GLY A 255 -3.46 28.04 -20.78
C GLY A 255 -3.45 27.64 -19.31
N TRP A 256 -2.49 26.80 -18.91
CA TRP A 256 -2.27 26.41 -17.52
C TRP A 256 -2.04 27.63 -16.62
N LYS A 257 -1.13 28.53 -17.00
CA LYS A 257 -0.85 29.77 -16.24
C LYS A 257 -2.07 30.68 -16.08
N GLN A 258 -3.05 30.60 -16.98
CA GLN A 258 -4.26 31.41 -16.89
C GLN A 258 -5.32 30.86 -15.92
N LEU A 259 -5.23 29.59 -15.52
CA LEU A 259 -6.21 28.94 -14.65
C LEU A 259 -6.35 29.64 -13.29
N LYS A 260 -7.59 29.72 -12.80
CA LYS A 260 -7.93 30.35 -11.51
C LYS A 260 -7.15 29.71 -10.36
N ALA A 261 -7.19 28.38 -10.25
CA ALA A 261 -6.46 27.62 -9.23
C ALA A 261 -4.96 27.88 -9.27
N VAL A 262 -4.35 27.95 -10.46
CA VAL A 262 -2.90 28.21 -10.63
C VAL A 262 -2.53 29.61 -10.12
N LYS A 263 -3.28 30.65 -10.52
CA LYS A 263 -3.04 32.03 -10.07
C LYS A 263 -3.20 32.21 -8.56
N ASN A 264 -4.09 31.43 -7.95
CA ASN A 264 -4.35 31.48 -6.51
C ASN A 264 -3.44 30.55 -5.69
N GLY A 265 -2.53 29.79 -6.33
CA GLY A 265 -1.68 28.82 -5.64
C GLY A 265 -2.44 27.61 -5.08
N MET A 266 -3.64 27.32 -5.61
CA MET A 266 -4.54 26.23 -5.21
C MET A 266 -4.36 25.00 -6.12
N VAL A 267 -3.11 24.64 -6.38
CA VAL A 267 -2.74 23.43 -7.12
C VAL A 267 -1.97 22.52 -6.19
N PHE A 268 -2.40 21.27 -6.11
CA PHE A 268 -1.85 20.26 -5.21
C PHE A 268 -1.37 19.06 -6.01
N VAL A 269 -0.30 18.44 -5.54
CA VAL A 269 0.22 17.18 -6.07
C VAL A 269 0.15 16.15 -4.97
N ALA A 270 -0.48 15.01 -5.25
CA ALA A 270 -0.67 13.93 -4.31
C ALA A 270 -0.17 12.60 -4.86
N ASP A 271 0.04 11.64 -3.97
CA ASP A 271 0.41 10.27 -4.31
C ASP A 271 -0.81 9.53 -4.90
N GLY A 272 -0.89 9.50 -6.23
CA GLY A 272 -1.91 8.76 -6.98
C GLY A 272 -1.60 7.27 -7.14
N ASN A 273 -0.43 6.79 -6.67
CA ASN A 273 -0.16 5.36 -6.59
C ASN A 273 -0.92 4.72 -5.44
N LEU A 274 -0.95 5.35 -4.26
CA LEU A 274 -1.61 4.81 -3.05
C LEU A 274 -3.03 5.35 -2.82
N PHE A 275 -3.26 6.63 -3.11
CA PHE A 275 -4.52 7.32 -2.83
C PHE A 275 -5.27 7.64 -4.13
N PHE A 276 -6.55 8.02 -4.00
CA PHE A 276 -7.50 8.32 -5.08
C PHE A 276 -7.87 7.11 -5.95
N ASN A 277 -6.90 6.38 -6.48
CA ASN A 277 -7.08 5.39 -7.55
C ASN A 277 -7.19 3.94 -7.05
N ARG A 278 -6.98 3.68 -5.75
CA ARG A 278 -7.18 2.35 -5.14
C ARG A 278 -8.54 2.26 -4.47
N SER A 279 -9.36 1.31 -4.88
CA SER A 279 -10.65 0.97 -4.27
C SER A 279 -10.49 0.17 -2.96
N SER A 280 -9.67 0.69 -2.04
CA SER A 280 -9.32 0.03 -0.79
C SER A 280 -9.79 0.83 0.44
N CYS A 281 -9.30 0.46 1.62
CA CYS A 281 -9.46 1.24 2.84
C CYS A 281 -8.87 2.67 2.74
N THR A 282 -7.95 2.96 1.80
CA THR A 282 -7.29 4.28 1.65
C THR A 282 -8.20 5.41 1.14
N VAL A 283 -9.45 5.09 0.77
CA VAL A 283 -10.46 6.08 0.38
C VAL A 283 -10.76 7.08 1.51
N VAL A 284 -10.57 6.68 2.76
CA VAL A 284 -10.76 7.57 3.91
C VAL A 284 -9.66 8.63 3.98
N GLU A 285 -8.40 8.20 3.87
CA GLU A 285 -7.26 9.10 3.78
C GLU A 285 -7.39 10.04 2.58
N THR A 286 -7.94 9.57 1.46
CA THR A 286 -8.24 10.42 0.30
C THR A 286 -9.22 11.54 0.65
N ALA A 287 -10.34 11.26 1.34
CA ALA A 287 -11.28 12.30 1.77
C ALA A 287 -10.65 13.27 2.79
N GLU A 288 -9.84 12.75 3.73
CA GLU A 288 -9.07 13.57 4.67
C GLU A 288 -8.13 14.52 3.90
N MET A 289 -7.37 14.03 2.93
CA MET A 289 -6.45 14.82 2.10
C MET A 289 -7.17 15.94 1.34
N VAL A 290 -8.32 15.65 0.70
CA VAL A 290 -9.09 16.69 0.00
C VAL A 290 -9.58 17.75 0.99
N ALA A 291 -10.01 17.36 2.18
CA ALA A 291 -10.41 18.31 3.22
C ALA A 291 -9.23 19.19 3.70
N GLU A 292 -8.02 18.63 3.87
CA GLU A 292 -6.83 19.42 4.20
C GLU A 292 -6.44 20.42 3.11
N MET A 293 -6.61 20.04 1.83
CA MET A 293 -6.31 20.90 0.68
C MET A 293 -7.32 22.04 0.55
N ALA A 294 -8.61 21.74 0.75
CA ALA A 294 -9.71 22.68 0.53
C ALA A 294 -9.89 23.68 1.67
N HIS A 295 -9.58 23.29 2.90
CA HIS A 295 -9.84 24.08 4.10
C HIS A 295 -8.52 24.38 4.83
N PRO A 296 -7.95 25.60 4.72
CA PRO A 296 -6.67 25.95 5.34
C PRO A 296 -6.61 25.69 6.85
N GLU A 297 -7.74 25.79 7.55
CA GLU A 297 -7.88 25.50 8.99
C GLU A 297 -7.62 24.02 9.31
N LEU A 298 -7.77 23.13 8.32
CA LEU A 298 -7.61 21.68 8.44
C LEU A 298 -6.28 21.16 7.90
N ALA A 299 -5.42 22.02 7.32
CA ALA A 299 -4.29 21.61 6.48
C ALA A 299 -3.31 20.59 7.09
N ALA A 300 -3.30 20.39 8.41
CA ALA A 300 -2.46 19.41 9.10
C ALA A 300 -3.24 18.54 10.11
N LEU A 301 -4.57 18.54 10.07
CA LEU A 301 -5.40 17.86 11.07
C LEU A 301 -5.19 16.34 11.07
N TRP A 302 -5.14 15.73 9.89
CA TRP A 302 -4.84 14.29 9.72
C TRP A 302 -3.36 14.08 9.35
N GLY A 303 -2.69 15.16 8.98
CA GLY A 303 -1.26 15.31 8.80
C GLY A 303 -0.78 14.82 7.45
N HIS A 304 -1.63 14.68 6.44
CA HIS A 304 -1.21 14.13 5.14
C HIS A 304 -0.33 15.12 4.35
N HIS A 305 -0.45 16.42 4.63
CA HIS A 305 0.40 17.46 4.07
C HIS A 305 1.90 17.21 4.35
N GLY A 306 2.72 17.28 3.31
CA GLY A 306 4.16 17.03 3.40
C GLY A 306 4.53 15.56 3.58
N ARG A 307 3.56 14.65 3.46
CA ARG A 307 3.77 13.19 3.44
C ARG A 307 3.19 12.54 2.19
N HIS A 308 1.91 12.77 1.94
CA HIS A 308 1.14 12.15 0.85
C HIS A 308 0.67 13.16 -0.19
N TRP A 309 0.71 14.44 0.14
CA TRP A 309 0.46 15.52 -0.80
C TRP A 309 1.24 16.79 -0.42
N VAL A 310 1.44 17.67 -1.41
CA VAL A 310 2.04 19.00 -1.25
C VAL A 310 1.39 20.03 -2.16
N ARG A 311 1.52 21.32 -1.83
CA ARG A 311 1.19 22.39 -2.78
C ARG A 311 2.20 22.39 -3.91
N MET A 312 1.79 22.81 -5.10
CA MET A 312 2.69 22.90 -6.26
C MET A 312 3.90 23.80 -5.99
N GLY A 313 3.72 24.89 -5.22
CA GLY A 313 4.83 25.76 -4.79
C GLY A 313 5.83 25.12 -3.80
N GLU A 314 5.47 23.98 -3.21
CA GLU A 314 6.32 23.21 -2.27
C GLU A 314 6.97 21.99 -2.95
N LEU A 315 6.53 21.66 -4.18
CA LEU A 315 6.82 20.40 -4.85
C LEU A 315 8.30 20.16 -5.08
N ASP A 316 9.05 21.18 -5.52
CA ASP A 316 10.49 21.05 -5.73
C ASP A 316 11.21 20.79 -4.41
N LYS A 317 10.88 21.54 -3.34
CA LYS A 317 11.47 21.32 -2.02
C LYS A 317 11.15 19.93 -1.50
N PHE A 318 9.92 19.46 -1.70
CA PHE A 318 9.51 18.11 -1.33
C PHE A 318 10.36 17.08 -2.07
N CYS A 319 10.52 17.20 -3.39
CA CYS A 319 11.27 16.23 -4.19
C CYS A 319 12.79 16.34 -4.08
N LEU A 320 13.32 17.36 -3.42
CA LEU A 320 14.76 17.54 -3.15
C LEU A 320 15.15 17.13 -1.73
N ARG A 321 14.21 16.67 -0.90
CA ARG A 321 14.52 16.16 0.45
C ARG A 321 15.35 14.88 0.39
N GLU A 322 16.11 14.60 1.44
CA GLU A 322 16.85 13.35 1.55
C GLU A 322 15.90 12.14 1.48
N GLY A 323 16.22 11.17 0.61
CA GLY A 323 15.39 9.99 0.36
C GLY A 323 14.22 10.20 -0.62
N ALA A 324 14.04 11.39 -1.18
CA ALA A 324 13.08 11.63 -2.26
C ALA A 324 13.65 11.27 -3.63
N GLU A 325 13.88 9.98 -3.85
CA GLU A 325 14.04 9.48 -5.20
C GLU A 325 12.69 8.94 -5.69
N PRO A 326 12.29 9.23 -6.94
CA PRO A 326 11.16 8.55 -7.54
C PRO A 326 11.40 7.05 -7.43
N VAL A 327 10.50 6.34 -6.77
CA VAL A 327 10.56 4.88 -6.68
C VAL A 327 10.48 4.34 -8.10
N HIS A 328 11.62 3.95 -8.66
CA HIS A 328 11.64 3.16 -9.87
C HIS A 328 11.06 1.81 -9.51
N LYS A 329 9.92 1.46 -10.12
CA LYS A 329 9.33 0.16 -9.89
C LYS A 329 10.24 -0.86 -10.60
N GLU A 330 11.05 -1.58 -9.81
CA GLU A 330 11.78 -2.76 -10.26
C GLU A 330 10.77 -3.86 -10.59
N ILE A 331 10.23 -3.79 -11.80
CA ILE A 331 9.26 -4.75 -12.29
C ILE A 331 9.88 -5.50 -13.46
N GLN A 332 9.89 -6.82 -13.37
CA GLN A 332 10.20 -7.67 -14.51
C GLN A 332 9.07 -7.53 -15.52
N LEU A 333 9.40 -7.04 -16.73
CA LEU A 333 8.46 -6.99 -17.84
C LEU A 333 8.19 -8.42 -18.33
N ALA A 334 6.99 -8.62 -18.87
CA ALA A 334 6.66 -9.88 -19.51
C ALA A 334 7.47 -10.06 -20.80
N ASP A 335 8.28 -11.12 -20.91
CA ASP A 335 9.01 -11.43 -22.14
C ASP A 335 8.06 -11.62 -23.34
N GLU A 336 8.38 -10.97 -24.46
CA GLU A 336 7.59 -11.04 -25.71
C GLU A 336 7.70 -12.39 -26.44
N ASN A 337 8.64 -13.27 -26.05
CA ASN A 337 9.06 -14.43 -26.85
C ASN A 337 9.20 -15.76 -26.07
N GLU A 338 8.25 -16.11 -25.21
CA GLU A 338 8.12 -17.50 -24.76
C GLU A 338 6.96 -18.17 -25.49
N LYS A 339 7.30 -18.80 -26.62
CA LYS A 339 6.59 -20.02 -27.02
C LYS A 339 7.01 -21.10 -26.04
N ASP A 340 5.99 -21.78 -25.52
CA ASP A 340 6.03 -22.95 -24.67
C ASP A 340 6.96 -24.02 -25.27
N GLU A 341 8.22 -24.07 -24.84
CA GLU A 341 9.13 -25.19 -25.06
C GLU A 341 9.83 -25.50 -23.73
N GLY A 342 9.50 -26.66 -23.17
CA GLY A 342 10.18 -27.18 -21.99
C GLY A 342 11.58 -27.66 -22.33
N GLU A 343 12.54 -27.39 -21.46
CA GLU A 343 13.46 -28.38 -20.89
C GLU A 343 14.43 -27.73 -19.90
N ASP A 344 14.67 -28.48 -18.83
CA ASP A 344 15.86 -28.56 -17.98
C ASP A 344 16.78 -27.34 -17.85
N ASN A 345 16.93 -26.86 -16.61
CA ASN A 345 18.17 -26.19 -16.25
C ASN A 345 18.78 -26.67 -14.93
N LYS A 346 20.06 -27.00 -15.08
CA LYS A 346 20.95 -27.56 -14.07
C LYS A 346 21.32 -26.54 -13.02
N SER A 347 21.50 -27.06 -11.81
CA SER A 347 22.12 -26.45 -10.65
C SER A 347 23.40 -25.66 -10.97
N ASN A 348 23.48 -24.43 -10.46
CA ASN A 348 24.74 -23.76 -10.16
C ASN A 348 24.65 -23.17 -8.75
N GLU A 349 25.30 -23.85 -7.81
CA GLU A 349 25.69 -23.30 -6.51
C GLU A 349 26.79 -22.25 -6.72
N ALA A 350 26.63 -21.07 -6.11
CA ALA A 350 27.73 -20.15 -5.87
C ALA A 350 27.64 -19.68 -4.41
N THR A 351 28.64 -20.10 -3.65
CA THR A 351 28.90 -19.79 -2.24
C THR A 351 29.38 -18.35 -2.10
N LEU A 352 28.75 -17.58 -1.19
CA LEU A 352 29.27 -16.32 -0.66
C LEU A 352 29.14 -16.36 0.86
N THR A 353 30.28 -16.51 1.55
CA THR A 353 30.38 -16.33 3.00
C THR A 353 30.64 -14.85 3.33
N PRO A 354 29.87 -14.21 4.22
CA PRO A 354 30.27 -12.96 4.85
C PRO A 354 31.05 -13.21 6.16
N ASN A 355 32.08 -12.40 6.41
CA ASN A 355 32.74 -12.30 7.72
C ASN A 355 31.76 -11.89 8.84
N PRO A 356 31.93 -12.34 10.09
CA PRO A 356 30.96 -12.11 11.15
C PRO A 356 31.04 -10.67 11.73
N PRO A 357 29.90 -10.06 12.12
CA PRO A 357 29.86 -8.85 12.96
C PRO A 357 30.28 -9.17 14.41
N PRO A 358 30.53 -8.15 15.27
CA PRO A 358 31.06 -8.35 16.61
C PRO A 358 30.08 -9.17 17.48
N THR A 359 30.65 -10.07 18.28
CA THR A 359 29.93 -10.97 19.21
C THR A 359 29.04 -10.20 20.18
N PRO A 360 27.74 -10.54 20.31
CA PRO A 360 26.94 -10.11 21.45
C PRO A 360 27.48 -10.79 22.72
N SER A 361 27.55 -10.03 23.81
CA SER A 361 27.79 -10.52 25.17
C SER A 361 26.92 -11.74 25.49
N SER A 362 27.49 -12.75 26.15
CA SER A 362 26.73 -13.90 26.66
C SER A 362 25.68 -13.42 27.66
N PHE A 363 24.40 -13.70 27.40
CA PHE A 363 23.31 -13.42 28.34
C PHE A 363 23.12 -14.62 29.28
N GLU A 364 22.76 -14.38 30.53
CA GLU A 364 22.55 -15.45 31.52
C GLU A 364 21.27 -16.25 31.26
N ASN A 365 20.25 -15.61 30.69
CA ASN A 365 18.97 -16.22 30.36
C ASN A 365 18.22 -15.40 29.28
N ALA A 366 17.13 -15.97 28.76
CA ALA A 366 16.33 -15.35 27.70
C ALA A 366 15.66 -14.03 28.12
N ILE A 367 15.30 -13.86 29.41
CA ILE A 367 14.72 -12.62 29.91
C ILE A 367 15.73 -11.47 29.81
N GLU A 368 16.97 -11.68 30.25
CA GLU A 368 18.02 -10.65 30.15
C GLU A 368 18.37 -10.32 28.69
N PHE A 369 18.34 -11.32 27.82
CA PHE A 369 18.47 -11.12 26.37
C PHE A 369 17.34 -10.23 25.80
N VAL A 370 16.08 -10.51 26.12
CA VAL A 370 14.93 -9.73 25.62
C VAL A 370 14.89 -8.33 26.23
N LYS A 371 15.21 -8.17 27.52
CA LYS A 371 15.38 -6.86 28.16
C LYS A 371 16.41 -6.02 27.42
N HIS A 372 17.54 -6.61 27.06
CA HIS A 372 18.58 -5.91 26.30
C HIS A 372 18.09 -5.51 24.91
N GLN A 373 17.38 -6.40 24.20
CA GLN A 373 16.83 -6.06 22.89
C GLN A 373 15.82 -4.90 22.98
N VAL A 374 14.91 -4.92 23.96
CA VAL A 374 13.95 -3.84 24.21
C VAL A 374 14.67 -2.53 24.59
N ALA A 375 15.73 -2.59 25.40
CA ALA A 375 16.53 -1.42 25.73
C ALA A 375 17.19 -0.80 24.49
N LEU A 376 17.68 -1.61 23.55
CA LEU A 376 18.22 -1.12 22.27
C LEU A 376 17.14 -0.46 21.40
N LEU A 377 15.91 -1.01 21.38
CA LEU A 377 14.77 -0.39 20.70
C LEU A 377 14.46 1.00 21.28
N ARG A 378 14.39 1.10 22.61
CA ARG A 378 14.16 2.38 23.31
C ARG A 378 15.31 3.38 23.11
N ALA A 379 16.55 2.89 23.03
CA ALA A 379 17.72 3.72 22.72
C ALA A 379 17.84 4.08 21.22
N ARG A 380 16.90 3.65 20.37
CA ARG A 380 16.93 3.80 18.90
C ARG A 380 18.18 3.19 18.24
N ARG A 381 18.75 2.15 18.86
CA ARG A 381 19.92 1.41 18.35
C ARG A 381 19.44 0.21 17.51
N PHE A 382 18.71 0.50 16.44
CA PHE A 382 18.01 -0.53 15.64
C PHE A 382 18.93 -1.49 14.91
N VAL A 383 20.13 -1.07 14.51
CA VAL A 383 21.13 -1.98 13.91
C VAL A 383 21.52 -3.07 14.90
N GLU A 384 21.74 -2.73 16.16
CA GLU A 384 22.14 -3.70 17.19
C GLU A 384 20.97 -4.57 17.63
N ALA A 385 19.77 -3.99 17.79
CA ALA A 385 18.56 -4.75 18.05
C ALA A 385 18.21 -5.70 16.88
N PHE A 386 18.52 -5.32 15.64
CA PHE A 386 18.36 -6.15 14.45
C PHE A 386 19.31 -7.34 14.46
N GLU A 387 20.58 -7.14 14.80
CA GLU A 387 21.59 -8.22 14.86
C GLU A 387 21.29 -9.28 15.93
N MET A 388 20.46 -8.96 16.93
CA MET A 388 19.98 -9.92 17.92
C MET A 388 18.92 -10.90 17.38
N ASN A 389 18.41 -10.69 16.17
CA ASN A 389 17.46 -11.63 15.56
C ASN A 389 18.19 -12.82 14.92
N SER A 390 17.54 -13.99 14.89
CA SER A 390 18.10 -15.17 14.21
C SER A 390 18.27 -14.91 12.72
N ASP A 391 19.15 -15.64 12.03
CA ASP A 391 19.39 -15.43 10.59
C ASP A 391 18.11 -15.57 9.76
N LYS A 392 17.23 -16.51 10.14
CA LYS A 392 15.90 -16.67 9.54
C LYS A 392 15.02 -15.43 9.76
N ASN A 393 15.02 -14.88 10.97
CA ASN A 393 14.22 -13.70 11.28
C ASN A 393 14.83 -12.42 10.66
N LYS A 394 16.15 -12.29 10.57
CA LYS A 394 16.84 -11.22 9.81
C LYS A 394 16.50 -11.30 8.32
N ALA A 395 16.49 -12.49 7.72
CA ALA A 395 16.06 -12.67 6.33
C ALA A 395 14.61 -12.24 6.10
N ARG A 396 13.72 -12.48 7.07
CA ARG A 396 12.31 -12.03 7.04
C ARG A 396 12.17 -10.51 7.21
N LEU A 397 12.97 -9.91 8.09
CA LEU A 397 12.96 -8.47 8.39
C LEU A 397 13.70 -7.64 7.33
N GLY A 398 14.62 -8.25 6.57
CA GLY A 398 15.34 -7.68 5.44
C GLY A 398 16.58 -6.87 5.84
N SER A 399 16.41 -5.76 6.55
CA SER A 399 17.52 -4.90 6.99
C SER A 399 17.19 -4.17 8.30
N ALA A 400 18.21 -3.60 8.94
CA ALA A 400 18.02 -2.77 10.13
C ALA A 400 17.09 -1.57 9.88
N GLN A 401 17.15 -0.95 8.68
CA GLN A 401 16.26 0.16 8.30
C GLN A 401 14.82 -0.31 8.14
N LYS A 402 14.60 -1.48 7.52
CA LYS A 402 13.25 -2.07 7.41
C LYS A 402 12.71 -2.47 8.79
N PHE A 403 13.56 -3.00 9.65
CA PHE A 403 13.23 -3.34 11.04
C PHE A 403 12.82 -2.10 11.85
N GLU A 404 13.58 -1.00 11.74
CA GLU A 404 13.21 0.29 12.33
C GLU A 404 11.85 0.77 11.81
N ALA A 405 11.63 0.72 10.50
CA ALA A 405 10.36 1.11 9.89
C ALA A 405 9.18 0.24 10.37
N ILE A 406 9.39 -1.06 10.64
CA ILE A 406 8.37 -1.94 11.21
C ILE A 406 8.00 -1.50 12.63
N VAL A 407 9.01 -1.22 13.47
CA VAL A 407 8.79 -0.77 14.85
C VAL A 407 8.02 0.56 14.88
N TYR A 408 8.34 1.49 13.97
CA TYR A 408 7.66 2.79 13.88
C TYR A 408 6.39 2.83 13.02
N SER A 409 6.04 1.80 12.26
CA SER A 409 4.76 1.77 11.54
C SER A 409 3.66 1.11 12.36
N ASN A 410 4.02 0.31 13.36
CA ASN A 410 3.07 -0.40 14.21
C ASN A 410 2.85 0.33 15.56
N PRO A 411 1.62 0.78 15.89
CA PRO A 411 1.33 1.50 17.12
C PRO A 411 1.72 0.75 18.41
N SER A 412 1.62 -0.57 18.41
CA SER A 412 2.00 -1.40 19.55
C SER A 412 3.51 -1.41 19.73
N PHE A 413 4.27 -1.67 18.65
CA PHE A 413 5.73 -1.67 18.73
C PHE A 413 6.30 -0.27 19.03
N LYS A 414 5.61 0.81 18.63
CA LYS A 414 5.96 2.17 19.08
C LYS A 414 5.92 2.30 20.59
N LYS A 415 4.87 1.80 21.25
CA LYS A 415 4.75 1.82 22.73
C LYS A 415 5.86 1.01 23.39
N LEU A 416 6.18 -0.16 22.83
CA LEU A 416 7.27 -1.00 23.34
C LEU A 416 8.64 -0.30 23.23
N ALA A 417 8.85 0.43 22.13
CA ALA A 417 10.07 1.18 21.84
C ALA A 417 10.08 2.62 22.38
N ASP A 418 9.04 3.06 23.11
CA ASP A 418 8.96 4.42 23.64
C ASP A 418 9.94 4.59 24.82
N PRO A 419 10.93 5.51 24.73
CA PRO A 419 11.83 5.78 25.85
C PRO A 419 11.12 6.34 27.08
N ALA A 420 9.94 6.95 26.91
CA ALA A 420 9.13 7.52 27.99
C ALA A 420 8.31 6.47 28.75
N ASN A 421 8.31 5.21 28.29
CA ASN A 421 7.69 4.08 28.98
C ASN A 421 8.77 3.27 29.73
N PRO A 422 9.00 3.51 31.03
CA PRO A 422 10.15 2.95 31.73
C PRO A 422 9.95 1.48 32.13
N GLU A 423 8.72 1.00 32.29
CA GLU A 423 8.46 -0.27 32.97
C GLU A 423 7.79 -1.29 32.04
N CYS A 424 8.49 -2.41 31.83
CA CYS A 424 7.91 -3.63 31.28
C CYS A 424 8.04 -4.75 32.31
N GLU A 425 7.00 -5.58 32.42
CA GLU A 425 7.08 -6.84 33.15
C GLU A 425 7.47 -7.95 32.19
N TYR A 426 8.38 -8.84 32.64
CA TYR A 426 8.93 -9.91 31.82
C TYR A 426 8.66 -11.25 32.48
N GLU A 427 8.05 -12.18 31.76
CA GLU A 427 7.78 -13.54 32.23
C GLU A 427 8.24 -14.55 31.17
N SER A 428 9.06 -15.53 31.55
CA SER A 428 9.44 -16.61 30.65
C SER A 428 8.46 -17.78 30.76
N LYS A 429 7.94 -18.24 29.63
CA LYS A 429 7.20 -19.50 29.51
C LYS A 429 8.11 -20.57 28.92
N GLU A 430 8.19 -21.71 29.60
CA GLU A 430 8.95 -22.87 29.11
C GLU A 430 8.35 -23.36 27.78
N GLY A 431 9.20 -23.46 26.75
CA GLY A 431 8.87 -24.07 25.48
C GLY A 431 9.43 -25.50 25.38
N GLU A 432 9.05 -26.23 24.33
CA GLU A 432 9.66 -27.53 24.03
C GLU A 432 11.07 -27.34 23.42
N GLY A 433 12.12 -27.87 24.06
CA GLY A 433 13.49 -27.89 23.53
C GLY A 433 14.33 -26.66 23.86
N GLU A 434 15.19 -26.22 22.92
CA GLU A 434 16.08 -25.04 23.06
C GLU A 434 15.36 -23.69 22.75
N CYS A 435 14.03 -23.70 22.64
CA CYS A 435 13.20 -22.51 22.42
C CYS A 435 12.37 -22.17 23.66
N CYS A 436 12.26 -20.88 23.97
CA CYS A 436 11.37 -20.37 25.01
C CYS A 436 10.67 -19.10 24.52
N THR A 437 9.52 -18.79 25.13
CA THR A 437 8.80 -17.54 24.86
C THR A 437 8.96 -16.62 26.06
N VAL A 438 9.44 -15.39 25.84
CA VAL A 438 9.45 -14.34 26.85
C VAL A 438 8.28 -13.40 26.57
N GLU A 439 7.35 -13.37 27.50
CA GLU A 439 6.24 -12.42 27.49
C GLU A 439 6.69 -11.10 28.09
N VAL A 440 6.34 -10.00 27.42
CA VAL A 440 6.70 -8.63 27.79
C VAL A 440 5.41 -7.81 27.86
N GLN A 441 4.97 -7.48 29.07
CA GLN A 441 3.84 -6.57 29.27
C GLN A 441 4.35 -5.13 29.16
N SER A 442 3.78 -4.36 28.24
CA SER A 442 4.09 -2.94 28.03
C SER A 442 2.77 -2.16 27.92
N GLU A 443 2.45 -1.38 28.94
CA GLU A 443 1.12 -0.74 29.09
C GLU A 443 -0.02 -1.76 28.98
N ASP A 444 -0.93 -1.58 28.01
CA ASP A 444 -2.10 -2.40 27.71
C ASP A 444 -1.80 -3.51 26.69
N ILE A 445 -0.53 -3.75 26.36
CA ILE A 445 -0.13 -4.66 25.29
C ILE A 445 0.82 -5.72 25.81
N LEU A 446 0.48 -6.98 25.57
CA LEU A 446 1.33 -8.13 25.86
C LEU A 446 2.05 -8.57 24.59
N PHE A 447 3.38 -8.59 24.62
CA PHE A 447 4.21 -9.10 23.54
C PHE A 447 4.75 -10.47 23.90
N ALA A 448 4.88 -11.37 22.92
CA ALA A 448 5.54 -12.66 23.06
C ALA A 448 6.76 -12.71 22.14
N PHE A 449 7.95 -12.73 22.74
CA PHE A 449 9.23 -12.91 22.05
C PHE A 449 9.55 -14.39 21.99
N ASP A 450 9.57 -14.96 20.79
CA ASP A 450 10.01 -16.33 20.57
C ASP A 450 11.54 -16.33 20.46
N VAL A 451 12.23 -16.98 21.41
CA VAL A 451 13.67 -16.93 21.58
C VAL A 451 14.26 -18.33 21.47
N SER A 452 15.19 -18.54 20.54
CA SER A 452 16.03 -19.74 20.48
C SER A 452 17.36 -19.50 21.17
N CYS A 453 17.94 -20.57 21.72
CA CYS A 453 19.31 -20.57 22.18
C CYS A 453 20.16 -21.61 21.43
N VAL A 454 21.45 -21.33 21.26
CA VAL A 454 22.41 -22.23 20.60
C VAL A 454 23.54 -22.56 21.56
N GLY A 455 23.93 -23.84 21.61
CA GLY A 455 25.06 -24.31 22.41
C GLY A 455 24.75 -24.39 23.92
N GLY A 456 23.56 -24.86 24.29
CA GLY A 456 23.17 -25.05 25.69
C GLY A 456 22.94 -23.75 26.47
N GLY A 457 22.49 -22.69 25.80
CA GLY A 457 22.22 -21.37 26.41
C GLY A 457 23.35 -20.34 26.27
N ALA A 458 24.40 -20.63 25.48
CA ALA A 458 25.54 -19.71 25.33
C ALA A 458 25.26 -18.48 24.45
N LYS A 459 24.30 -18.58 23.52
CA LYS A 459 23.85 -17.49 22.64
C LYS A 459 22.34 -17.55 22.45
N PHE A 460 21.69 -16.40 22.44
CA PHE A 460 20.25 -16.25 22.27
C PHE A 460 19.94 -15.46 20.99
N PHE A 461 18.82 -15.78 20.35
CA PHE A 461 18.34 -15.11 19.16
C PHE A 461 16.81 -14.95 19.20
N THR A 462 16.32 -13.81 18.72
CA THR A 462 14.88 -13.59 18.55
C THR A 462 14.43 -14.14 17.20
N ASP A 463 13.56 -15.14 17.21
CA ASP A 463 12.98 -15.76 16.02
C ASP A 463 11.71 -15.05 15.54
N GLY A 464 11.04 -14.35 16.46
CA GLY A 464 9.88 -13.54 16.15
C GLY A 464 9.32 -12.85 17.37
N VAL A 465 8.49 -11.84 17.13
CA VAL A 465 7.71 -11.17 18.17
C VAL A 465 6.26 -11.13 17.73
N ARG A 466 5.36 -11.53 18.62
CA ARG A 466 3.90 -11.54 18.42
C ARG A 466 3.25 -10.62 19.43
N ILE A 467 2.11 -10.04 19.07
CA ILE A 467 1.25 -9.33 20.01
C ILE A 467 0.17 -10.31 20.46
N LEU A 468 0.05 -10.54 21.75
CA LEU A 468 -0.99 -11.35 22.35
C LEU A 468 -2.16 -10.43 22.68
N CYS A 469 -3.31 -10.69 22.03
CA CYS A 469 -4.55 -9.93 22.24
C CYS A 469 -5.33 -10.40 23.45
#